data_AF-L8M1F3-F1
#
_entry.id   AF-L8M1F3-F1
#
_cell.length_a   1.000
_cell.length_b   1.000
_cell.length_c   1.000
_cell.angle_alpha   90.00
_cell.angle_beta   90.00
_cell.angle_gamma   90.00
#
_symmetry.space_group_name_H-M   'P 1'
#
loop_
_entity.id
_entity.type
_entity.pdbx_description
1 polymer ?
#
loop_
_entity_poly.entity_id
_entity_poly.type
_entity_poly.pdbx_seq_one_letter_code
_entity_poly.pdbx_strand_id
1 'polypeptide(L)'
;MRDPNATETRINKEFIKNNRKSIKKYALKSQKKFGHGIIVINSTLVQNKFLTEGDLIVASINEDNNSKNEENTLIHPVSYIAKNSFWFKILRIKIKKKYKIDIKTDYDLTQKFLLVFVKDSSLESFSIYSIRIDKSNS
;
A
#
# COMPACT_ATOMS: atom_id res chain seq x y z
N MET A 1 25.15 -14.37 -11.99
CA MET A 1 23.73 -14.55 -11.57
C MET A 1 23.15 -13.18 -11.25
N ARG A 2 22.02 -12.79 -11.85
CA ARG A 2 21.31 -11.56 -11.46
C ARG A 2 20.57 -11.84 -10.15
N ASP A 3 20.78 -11.01 -9.13
CA ASP A 3 20.03 -11.10 -7.88
C ASP A 3 18.53 -10.90 -8.18
N PRO A 4 17.67 -11.89 -7.91
CA PRO A 4 16.23 -11.77 -8.15
C PRO A 4 15.62 -10.58 -7.40
N ASN A 5 16.18 -10.19 -6.24
CA ASN A 5 15.74 -9.03 -5.48
C ASN A 5 16.06 -7.69 -6.17
N ALA A 6 17.17 -7.62 -6.91
CA ALA A 6 17.56 -6.40 -7.63
C ALA A 6 16.61 -6.09 -8.79
N THR A 7 16.16 -7.13 -9.50
CA THR A 7 15.23 -6.99 -10.62
C THR A 7 13.86 -6.53 -10.12
N GLU A 8 13.38 -7.11 -9.03
CA GLU A 8 12.10 -6.73 -8.42
C GLU A 8 12.13 -5.30 -7.85
N THR A 9 13.22 -4.93 -7.16
CA THR A 9 13.39 -3.57 -6.65
C THR A 9 13.31 -2.54 -7.79
N ARG A 10 13.88 -2.86 -8.96
CA ARG A 10 13.79 -1.99 -10.14
C ARG A 10 12.35 -1.87 -10.64
N ILE A 11 11.62 -2.99 -10.73
CA ILE A 11 10.22 -3.02 -11.18
C ILE A 11 9.34 -2.19 -10.25
N ASN A 12 9.44 -2.39 -8.93
CA ASN A 12 8.61 -1.67 -7.96
C ASN A 12 8.91 -0.16 -7.99
N LYS A 13 10.18 0.24 -8.11
CA LYS A 13 10.57 1.65 -8.28
C LYS A 13 10.01 2.25 -9.57
N GLU A 14 10.09 1.53 -10.68
CA GLU A 14 9.56 1.97 -11.97
C GLU A 14 8.04 2.14 -11.91
N PHE A 15 7.34 1.18 -11.31
CA PHE A 15 5.90 1.25 -11.06
C PHE A 15 5.51 2.49 -10.24
N ILE A 16 6.22 2.75 -9.13
CA ILE A 16 5.98 3.95 -8.30
C ILE A 16 6.20 5.21 -9.11
N LYS A 17 7.27 5.27 -9.92
CA LYS A 17 7.60 6.43 -10.75
C LYS A 17 6.48 6.72 -11.75
N ASN A 18 6.01 5.69 -12.45
CA ASN A 18 4.99 5.81 -13.50
C ASN A 18 3.62 6.19 -12.92
N ASN A 19 3.29 5.68 -11.72
CA ASN A 19 1.97 5.83 -11.13
C ASN A 19 1.92 6.84 -9.97
N ARG A 20 2.99 7.60 -9.74
CA ARG A 20 3.14 8.49 -8.58
C ARG A 20 1.94 9.42 -8.39
N LYS A 21 1.48 10.07 -9.48
CA LYS A 21 0.35 11.01 -9.42
C LYS A 21 -0.95 10.31 -9.04
N SER A 22 -1.26 9.18 -9.68
CA SER A 22 -2.48 8.40 -9.43
C SER A 22 -2.49 7.83 -8.01
N ILE A 23 -1.38 7.25 -7.56
CA ILE A 23 -1.24 6.72 -6.18
C ILE A 23 -1.39 7.84 -5.16
N LYS A 24 -0.78 9.01 -5.37
CA LYS A 24 -0.97 10.18 -4.48
C LYS A 24 -2.42 10.60 -4.40
N LYS A 25 -3.09 10.79 -5.55
CA LYS A 25 -4.50 11.21 -5.62
C LYS A 25 -5.39 10.20 -4.89
N TYR A 26 -5.16 8.91 -5.13
CA TYR A 26 -5.86 7.81 -4.45
C TYR A 26 -5.63 7.81 -2.94
N ALA A 27 -4.38 7.93 -2.50
CA ALA A 27 -3.99 7.90 -1.10
C ALA A 27 -4.57 9.11 -0.34
N LEU A 28 -4.54 10.31 -0.92
CA LEU A 28 -5.16 11.51 -0.35
C LEU A 28 -6.68 11.37 -0.24
N LYS A 29 -7.35 10.87 -1.29
CA LYS A 29 -8.80 10.65 -1.27
C LYS A 29 -9.19 9.63 -0.20
N SER A 30 -8.44 8.53 -0.10
CA SER A 30 -8.69 7.47 0.87
C SER A 30 -8.40 7.93 2.31
N GLN A 31 -7.31 8.69 2.52
CA GLN A 31 -6.98 9.25 3.83
C GLN A 31 -8.05 10.22 4.34
N LYS A 32 -8.59 11.08 3.45
CA LYS A 32 -9.71 11.98 3.79
C LYS A 32 -10.95 11.21 4.26
N LYS A 33 -11.17 9.99 3.76
CA LYS A 33 -12.36 9.18 4.06
C LYS A 33 -12.16 8.24 5.26
N PHE A 34 -10.98 7.64 5.42
CA PHE A 34 -10.71 6.56 6.41
C PHE A 34 -9.67 6.92 7.47
N GLY A 35 -9.17 8.15 7.47
CA GLY A 35 -8.07 8.56 8.34
C GLY A 35 -6.72 8.02 7.85
N HIS A 36 -5.74 7.92 8.74
CA HIS A 36 -4.39 7.46 8.38
C HIS A 36 -4.36 5.96 8.02
N GLY A 37 -3.39 5.55 7.20
CA GLY A 37 -3.30 4.18 6.69
C GLY A 37 -2.11 3.98 5.76
N ILE A 38 -2.07 2.81 5.13
CA ILE A 38 -1.03 2.41 4.16
C ILE A 38 -1.66 1.98 2.84
N ILE A 39 -0.88 2.09 1.77
CA ILE A 39 -1.25 1.55 0.46
C ILE A 39 -0.62 0.17 0.33
N VAL A 40 -1.42 -0.83 0.01
CA VAL A 40 -0.96 -2.17 -0.36
C VAL A 40 -1.10 -2.34 -1.86
N ILE A 41 -0.03 -2.82 -2.49
CA ILE A 41 0.02 -3.09 -3.92
C ILE A 41 0.27 -4.58 -4.08
N ASN A 42 -0.66 -5.31 -4.70
CA ASN A 42 -0.45 -6.71 -4.99
C ASN A 42 0.30 -6.85 -6.32
N SER A 43 1.59 -7.18 -6.22
CA SER A 43 2.47 -7.32 -7.37
C SER A 43 2.06 -8.45 -8.33
N THR A 44 1.27 -9.43 -7.89
CA THR A 44 0.80 -10.51 -8.78
C THR A 44 -0.42 -10.10 -9.62
N LEU A 45 -1.15 -9.08 -9.18
CA LEU A 45 -2.35 -8.59 -9.86
C LEU A 45 -2.10 -7.34 -10.70
N VAL A 46 -1.01 -6.63 -10.43
CA VAL A 46 -0.54 -5.54 -11.28
C VAL A 46 0.04 -6.15 -12.56
N GLN A 47 -0.81 -6.33 -13.57
CA GLN A 47 -0.44 -6.92 -14.85
C GLN A 47 0.37 -5.94 -15.73
N ASN A 48 0.21 -4.63 -15.51
CA ASN A 48 0.83 -3.58 -16.32
C ASN A 48 1.64 -2.61 -15.46
N LYS A 49 2.65 -1.97 -16.07
CA LYS A 49 3.44 -0.91 -15.43
C LYS A 49 2.62 0.36 -15.11
N PHE A 50 1.36 0.42 -15.54
CA PHE A 50 0.47 1.57 -15.40
C PHE A 50 -0.83 1.14 -14.74
N LEU A 51 -1.27 1.92 -13.77
CA LEU A 51 -2.57 1.79 -13.13
C LEU A 51 -3.65 2.43 -13.99
N THR A 52 -4.71 1.68 -14.23
CA THR A 52 -5.99 2.19 -14.74
C THR A 52 -6.86 2.66 -13.58
N GLU A 53 -7.92 3.41 -13.87
CA GLU A 53 -8.87 3.83 -12.83
C GLU A 53 -9.57 2.64 -12.15
N GLY A 54 -9.76 1.52 -12.89
CA GLY A 54 -10.31 0.27 -12.36
C GLY A 54 -9.39 -0.47 -11.40
N ASP A 55 -8.07 -0.21 -11.45
CA ASP A 55 -7.10 -0.78 -10.51
C ASP A 55 -7.09 -0.05 -9.15
N LEU A 56 -7.70 1.13 -9.11
CA LEU A 56 -7.72 2.05 -7.97
C LEU A 56 -9.10 2.07 -7.29
N ILE A 57 -9.56 0.90 -6.85
CA ILE A 57 -10.84 0.80 -6.16
C ILE A 57 -10.70 1.40 -4.77
N VAL A 58 -11.54 2.40 -4.46
CA VAL A 58 -11.69 2.96 -3.11
C VAL A 58 -12.53 1.99 -2.29
N ALA A 59 -12.00 0.80 -2.05
CA ALA A 59 -12.58 -0.14 -1.12
C ALA A 59 -12.22 0.35 0.29
N SER A 60 -13.24 0.82 1.02
CA SER A 60 -13.13 0.96 2.45
C SER A 60 -13.12 -0.42 3.06
N ILE A 61 -12.01 -0.84 3.66
CA ILE A 61 -12.04 -1.91 4.65
C ILE A 61 -12.58 -1.26 5.93
N ASN A 62 -13.88 -0.95 5.94
CA ASN A 62 -14.58 -0.55 7.14
C ASN A 62 -15.14 -1.86 7.73
N GLU A 63 -14.78 -2.13 8.98
CA GLU A 63 -15.16 -3.33 9.76
C GLU A 63 -16.69 -3.45 10.02
N ASP A 64 -17.53 -2.60 9.41
CA ASP A 64 -18.87 -2.30 9.94
C ASP A 64 -20.06 -2.58 9.02
N ASN A 65 -19.98 -3.46 8.00
CA ASN A 65 -21.21 -3.92 7.34
C ASN A 65 -21.13 -5.34 6.77
N ASN A 66 -21.40 -6.31 7.66
CA ASN A 66 -22.33 -7.41 7.42
C ASN A 66 -22.26 -8.15 6.06
N SER A 67 -21.07 -8.51 5.59
CA SER A 67 -20.92 -9.48 4.50
C SER A 67 -19.59 -10.22 4.61
N LYS A 68 -19.63 -11.51 4.31
CA LYS A 68 -18.60 -12.55 4.54
C LYS A 68 -17.31 -12.39 3.71
N ASN A 69 -16.78 -11.18 3.54
CA ASN A 69 -15.70 -10.88 2.59
C ASN A 69 -14.48 -10.16 3.24
N GLU A 70 -14.09 -10.55 4.45
CA GLU A 70 -12.88 -10.04 5.12
C GLU A 70 -11.57 -10.44 4.41
N GLU A 71 -11.63 -11.32 3.39
CA GLU A 71 -10.47 -11.88 2.67
C GLU A 71 -10.04 -11.09 1.41
N ASN A 72 -10.78 -10.06 1.00
CA ASN A 72 -10.62 -9.48 -0.35
C ASN A 72 -9.64 -8.30 -0.49
N THR A 73 -8.78 -8.04 0.51
CA THR A 73 -7.80 -6.95 0.41
C THR A 73 -6.71 -7.21 -0.61
N LEU A 74 -6.42 -8.49 -0.86
CA LEU A 74 -5.35 -8.96 -1.72
C LEU A 74 -5.85 -9.34 -3.12
N ILE A 75 -7.16 -9.32 -3.38
CA ILE A 75 -7.72 -9.58 -4.73
C ILE A 75 -7.72 -8.34 -5.62
N HIS A 76 -7.37 -7.17 -5.08
CA HIS A 76 -7.26 -5.93 -5.83
C HIS A 76 -5.78 -5.56 -6.07
N PRO A 77 -5.44 -5.02 -7.26
CA PRO A 77 -4.07 -4.59 -7.56
C PRO A 77 -3.55 -3.53 -6.58
N VAL A 78 -4.42 -2.60 -6.15
CA VAL A 78 -4.09 -1.55 -5.18
C VAL A 78 -5.22 -1.38 -4.17
N SER A 79 -4.87 -1.40 -2.89
CA SER A 79 -5.80 -1.30 -1.77
C SER A 79 -5.33 -0.31 -0.72
N TYR A 80 -6.26 0.41 -0.10
CA TYR A 80 -6.00 1.26 1.05
C TYR A 80 -6.34 0.52 2.35
N ILE A 81 -5.38 0.44 3.26
CA ILE A 81 -5.56 -0.20 4.56
C ILE A 81 -5.49 0.83 5.68
N ALA A 82 -6.65 1.13 6.28
CA ALA A 82 -6.79 2.10 7.35
C ALA A 82 -6.08 1.63 8.64
N LYS A 83 -5.51 2.57 9.40
CA LYS A 83 -4.71 2.33 10.61
C LYS A 83 -5.42 1.48 11.66
N ASN A 84 -6.74 1.60 11.75
CA ASN A 84 -7.53 0.93 12.77
C ASN A 84 -7.88 -0.52 12.42
N SER A 85 -7.74 -0.91 11.14
CA SER A 85 -8.10 -2.24 10.65
C SER A 85 -7.21 -3.36 11.18
N PHE A 86 -7.76 -4.57 11.27
CA PHE A 86 -7.00 -5.80 11.54
C PHE A 86 -5.77 -5.96 10.64
N TRP A 87 -5.92 -5.80 9.32
CA TRP A 87 -4.82 -5.95 8.35
C TRP A 87 -3.67 -4.96 8.58
N PHE A 88 -3.96 -3.73 9.01
CA PHE A 88 -2.91 -2.79 9.39
C PHE A 88 -2.10 -3.29 10.58
N LYS A 89 -2.76 -3.86 11.60
CA LYS A 89 -2.09 -4.42 12.79
C LYS A 89 -1.13 -5.55 12.39
N ILE A 90 -1.58 -6.45 11.51
CA ILE A 90 -0.76 -7.56 10.97
C ILE A 90 0.44 -7.02 10.19
N LEU A 91 0.20 -6.14 9.21
CA LEU A 91 1.26 -5.56 8.39
C LEU A 91 2.27 -4.78 9.22
N ARG A 92 1.81 -4.02 10.22
CA ARG A 92 2.69 -3.31 11.15
C ARG A 92 3.65 -4.27 11.86
N ILE A 93 3.13 -5.38 12.40
CA ILE A 93 3.97 -6.37 13.11
C ILE A 93 5.01 -6.96 12.15
N LYS A 94 4.58 -7.35 10.94
CA LYS A 94 5.47 -7.92 9.94
C LYS A 94 6.55 -6.94 9.48
N ILE A 95 6.18 -5.69 9.20
CA ILE A 95 7.12 -4.62 8.81
C ILE A 95 8.11 -4.34 9.94
N LYS A 96 7.64 -4.24 11.19
CA LYS A 96 8.51 -4.05 12.35
C LYS A 96 9.51 -5.20 12.51
N LYS A 97 9.05 -6.45 12.35
CA LYS A 97 9.92 -7.63 12.44
C LYS A 97 10.99 -7.66 11.34
N LYS A 98 10.61 -7.36 10.08
CA LYS A 98 11.50 -7.47 8.92
C LYS A 98 12.44 -6.28 8.75
N TYR A 99 11.95 -5.06 8.97
CA TYR A 99 12.68 -3.82 8.68
C TYR A 99 13.06 -3.01 9.93
N LYS A 100 12.67 -3.44 11.13
CA LYS A 100 12.87 -2.71 12.40
C LYS A 100 12.27 -1.29 12.40
N ILE A 101 11.22 -1.06 11.60
CA ILE A 101 10.49 0.21 11.51
C ILE A 101 9.17 0.10 12.29
N ASP A 102 8.91 1.01 13.22
CA ASP A 102 7.60 1.11 13.87
C ASP A 102 6.74 2.22 13.24
N ILE A 103 5.75 1.80 12.46
CA ILE A 103 4.85 2.71 11.74
C ILE A 103 3.93 3.50 12.71
N LYS A 104 3.87 3.14 14.01
CA LYS A 104 3.12 3.93 15.00
C LYS A 104 3.86 5.18 15.49
N THR A 105 5.19 5.15 15.55
CA THR A 105 6.00 6.17 16.26
C THR A 105 6.96 6.91 15.34
N ASP A 106 7.53 6.23 14.33
CA ASP A 106 8.62 6.79 13.50
C ASP A 106 8.12 7.32 12.15
N TYR A 107 6.86 7.04 11.85
CA TYR A 107 6.21 7.52 10.63
C TYR A 107 5.30 8.68 10.98
N ASP A 108 5.84 9.88 10.79
CA ASP A 108 5.04 11.06 10.55
C ASP A 108 4.27 10.86 9.23
N LEU A 109 3.13 10.15 9.30
CA LEU A 109 2.23 9.84 8.19
C LEU A 109 1.60 11.12 7.61
N THR A 110 1.86 12.28 8.21
CA THR A 110 1.36 13.57 7.72
C THR A 110 2.05 14.02 6.43
N GLN A 111 3.29 13.58 6.17
CA GLN A 111 4.07 14.04 5.01
C GLN A 111 4.39 12.94 3.99
N LYS A 112 4.07 11.67 4.28
CA LYS A 112 4.37 10.55 3.39
C LYS A 112 3.35 9.43 3.51
N PHE A 113 3.02 8.82 2.38
CA PHE A 113 2.30 7.55 2.33
C PHE A 113 3.29 6.39 2.28
N LEU A 114 3.06 5.36 3.10
CA LEU A 114 3.76 4.10 3.00
C LEU A 114 3.08 3.21 1.96
N LEU A 115 3.88 2.62 1.09
CA LEU A 115 3.46 1.64 0.09
C LEU A 115 4.07 0.29 0.48
N VAL A 116 3.25 -0.75 0.47
CA VAL A 116 3.66 -2.12 0.76
C VAL A 116 3.34 -2.97 -0.47
N PHE A 117 4.37 -3.41 -1.17
CA PHE A 117 4.25 -4.35 -2.28
C PHE A 117 4.24 -5.75 -1.71
N VAL A 118 3.19 -6.51 -1.98
CA VAL A 118 2.99 -7.88 -1.51
C VAL A 118 2.97 -8.82 -2.71
N LYS A 119 3.52 -10.02 -2.56
CA LYS A 119 3.53 -11.05 -3.61
C LYS A 119 2.57 -12.19 -3.37
N ASP A 120 2.08 -12.30 -2.15
CA ASP A 120 1.30 -13.42 -1.70
C ASP A 120 0.27 -12.93 -0.69
N SER A 121 -0.80 -13.70 -0.57
CA SER A 121 -1.84 -13.43 0.42
C SER A 121 -1.39 -13.70 1.85
N SER A 122 -0.31 -14.49 2.02
CA SER A 122 0.27 -14.79 3.32
C SER A 122 1.09 -13.62 3.90
N LEU A 123 1.36 -12.57 3.13
CA LEU A 123 2.19 -11.41 3.49
C LEU A 123 3.61 -11.82 3.95
N GLU A 124 4.16 -12.89 3.42
CA GLU A 124 5.52 -13.35 3.76
C GLU A 124 6.56 -12.62 2.94
N SER A 125 6.30 -12.44 1.65
CA SER A 125 7.15 -11.70 0.74
C SER A 125 6.58 -10.32 0.43
N PHE A 126 7.14 -9.31 1.09
CA PHE A 126 6.80 -7.92 0.82
C PHE A 126 8.02 -6.99 0.80
N SER A 127 7.86 -5.84 0.12
CA SER A 127 8.79 -4.72 0.13
C SER A 127 8.05 -3.41 0.45
N ILE A 128 8.75 -2.47 1.10
CA ILE A 128 8.15 -1.21 1.53
C ILE A 128 8.81 -0.02 0.82
N TYR A 129 7.99 0.97 0.47
CA TYR A 129 8.41 2.23 -0.12
C TYR A 129 7.62 3.38 0.49
N SER A 130 8.03 4.61 0.21
CA SER A 130 7.27 5.78 0.62
C SER A 130 7.14 6.80 -0.50
N ILE A 131 5.96 7.41 -0.61
CA ILE A 131 5.74 8.56 -1.47
C ILE A 131 5.52 9.78 -0.58
N ARG A 132 6.39 10.80 -0.74
CA ARG A 132 6.19 12.10 -0.08
C ARG A 132 4.99 12.82 -0.66
N ILE A 133 4.15 13.36 0.22
CA ILE A 133 3.12 14.34 -0.10
C ILE A 133 3.89 15.64 -0.27
N ASP A 134 4.05 16.08 -1.52
CA ASP A 134 4.65 17.39 -1.74
C ASP A 134 3.61 18.39 -1.22
N LYS A 135 3.99 19.35 -0.36
CA LYS A 135 3.14 20.49 -0.06
C LYS A 135 2.99 21.26 -1.37
N SER A 136 2.04 20.90 -2.21
CA SER A 136 1.56 21.82 -3.23
C SER A 136 0.97 22.98 -2.44
N ASN A 137 1.64 24.14 -2.51
CA ASN A 137 1.10 25.40 -2.01
C ASN A 137 -0.37 25.46 -2.44
N SER A 138 -1.23 25.58 -1.43
CA SER A 138 -2.69 25.72 -1.60
C SER A 138 -3.02 26.89 -2.51
#